data_AF-A0A5N9AE35-F1
#
_entry.id   AF-A0A5N9AE35-F1
#
_cell.length_a   1.000
_cell.length_b   1.000
_cell.length_c   1.000
_cell.angle_alpha   90.00
_cell.angle_beta   90.00
_cell.angle_gamma   90.00
#
_symmetry.space_group_name_H-M   'P 1'
#
loop_
_entity.id
_entity.type
_entity.pdbx_description
1 polymer ?
#
loop_
_entity_poly.entity_id
_entity_poly.type
_entity_poly.pdbx_seq_one_letter_code
_entity_poly.pdbx_strand_id
1 'polypeptide(L)'
;MTTNSKKSYYSTQFFIGLILLLSIFIISYLISNNNFSDAAIWLAASALGFTLQKSRFCFASSFRDLFLFGSGQNMKGVLIAIGVASIGFVGILSWILPSPLPGEYPSSAHVLPVGISTIIAGTVFGIGMVTAGGCVSGTIYRIAEGYVASMVTMIGIFIGTILLIISWDFWWDSLISNESKIFLPSTFSLGYGFSLAITLLILIGIYILIILVESKSGISEFNINKKIEPNLKSFSEKINENFINIFSKSWSAKTGGIGIGFIAIIYFLFHSPPGVTGEIMKQSMSLSESLNLSEGLLKGISSLSGCLGASVGQGLISHTFVSTIGVFYGALVSALMAKEFKIRTPNDPKRYAQSLGGGILMGFSASLGIGCTIGAFFSAVSSLSLSGWVFGLSLFVGSFIGTKIIKAIG
;
A
#
# COMPACT_ATOMS: atom_id res chain seq x y z
N MET A 1 38.48 27.66 20.79
CA MET A 1 38.76 26.29 20.32
C MET A 1 37.61 25.82 19.46
N THR A 2 37.64 26.15 18.17
CA THR A 2 36.67 25.74 17.15
C THR A 2 37.24 24.54 16.41
N THR A 3 37.04 23.35 16.94
CA THR A 3 37.48 22.10 16.32
C THR A 3 36.28 21.37 15.71
N ASN A 4 36.31 21.29 14.37
CA ASN A 4 35.75 20.20 13.54
C ASN A 4 34.38 19.62 13.93
N SER A 5 33.30 20.25 13.46
CA SER A 5 31.99 19.59 13.30
C SER A 5 31.60 19.31 11.84
N LYS A 6 32.57 19.24 10.91
CA LYS A 6 32.40 18.50 9.63
C LYS A 6 32.32 16.98 9.93
N LYS A 7 31.40 16.56 10.80
CA LYS A 7 31.18 15.16 11.17
C LYS A 7 30.46 14.46 10.02
N SER A 8 31.26 13.76 9.22
CA SER A 8 30.92 12.64 8.33
C SER A 8 29.49 12.62 7.80
N TYR A 9 29.27 13.36 6.70
CA TYR A 9 28.06 13.21 5.90
C TYR A 9 27.95 11.79 5.30
N TYR A 10 29.07 11.08 5.19
CA TYR A 10 29.18 9.74 4.64
C TYR A 10 29.30 8.68 5.74
N SER A 11 28.16 8.31 6.33
CA SER A 11 28.09 7.12 7.18
C SER A 11 28.18 5.86 6.30
N THR A 12 28.74 4.76 6.84
CA THR A 12 28.77 3.45 6.18
C THR A 12 27.38 3.04 5.65
N GLN A 13 26.29 3.38 6.36
CA GLN A 13 24.92 3.12 5.92
C GLN A 13 24.59 3.81 4.59
N PHE A 14 25.06 5.03 4.39
CA PHE A 14 24.80 5.78 3.16
C PHE A 14 25.49 5.14 1.95
N PHE A 15 26.75 4.72 2.12
CA PHE A 15 27.49 4.00 1.07
C PHE A 15 26.86 2.65 0.74
N ILE A 16 26.44 1.89 1.76
CA ILE A 16 25.71 0.63 1.54
C ILE A 16 24.41 0.91 0.78
N GLY A 17 23.65 1.94 1.16
CA GLY A 17 22.44 2.34 0.45
C GLY A 17 22.69 2.68 -1.02
N LEU A 18 23.79 3.36 -1.34
CA LEU A 18 24.17 3.70 -2.72
C LEU A 18 24.58 2.46 -3.53
N ILE A 19 25.30 1.52 -2.93
CA ILE A 19 25.64 0.23 -3.54
C ILE A 19 24.35 -0.55 -3.83
N LEU A 20 23.44 -0.62 -2.85
CA LEU A 20 22.17 -1.33 -3.02
C LEU A 20 21.29 -0.67 -4.11
N LEU A 21 21.32 0.66 -4.23
CA LEU A 21 20.64 1.38 -5.30
C LEU A 21 21.19 0.99 -6.68
N LEU A 22 22.52 0.86 -6.83
CA LEU A 22 23.12 0.39 -8.07
C LEU A 22 22.72 -1.06 -8.40
N SER A 23 22.63 -1.93 -7.39
CA SER A 23 22.18 -3.30 -7.61
C SER A 23 20.70 -3.41 -8.00
N ILE A 24 19.84 -2.42 -7.73
CA ILE A 24 18.48 -2.39 -8.30
C ILE A 24 18.55 -2.48 -9.83
N PHE A 25 19.41 -1.67 -10.46
CA PHE A 25 19.55 -1.62 -11.91
C PHE A 25 20.23 -2.88 -12.47
N ILE A 26 21.21 -3.43 -11.75
CA ILE A 26 21.88 -4.68 -12.15
C ILE A 26 20.87 -5.84 -12.10
N ILE A 27 20.10 -5.96 -11.03
CA ILE A 27 19.06 -6.99 -10.89
C ILE A 27 17.99 -6.80 -11.97
N SER A 28 17.56 -5.56 -12.24
CA SER A 28 16.63 -5.27 -13.32
C SER A 28 17.15 -5.72 -14.69
N TYR A 29 18.43 -5.50 -14.98
CA TYR A 29 19.06 -5.96 -16.22
C TYR A 29 19.09 -7.49 -16.32
N LEU A 30 19.43 -8.18 -15.22
CA LEU A 30 19.42 -9.64 -15.17
C LEU A 30 18.02 -10.23 -15.38
N ILE A 31 16.99 -9.64 -14.76
CA ILE A 31 15.59 -10.06 -14.94
C ILE A 31 15.12 -9.82 -16.37
N SER A 32 15.55 -8.71 -16.99
CA SER A 32 15.17 -8.35 -18.37
C SER A 32 15.60 -9.38 -19.40
N ASN A 33 16.62 -10.22 -19.11
CA ASN A 33 17.03 -11.29 -20.00
C ASN A 33 16.02 -12.44 -20.06
N ASN A 34 15.21 -12.61 -19.02
CA ASN A 34 14.17 -13.63 -18.96
C ASN A 34 12.80 -13.04 -19.36
N ASN A 35 12.36 -11.99 -18.66
CA ASN A 35 11.07 -11.34 -18.87
C ASN A 35 11.20 -9.83 -18.73
N PHE A 36 10.84 -9.09 -19.78
CA PHE A 36 10.87 -7.63 -19.78
C PHE A 36 9.85 -7.01 -18.81
N SER A 37 8.66 -7.61 -18.68
CA SER A 37 7.61 -7.17 -17.75
C SER A 37 8.09 -7.17 -16.30
N ASP A 38 8.87 -8.18 -15.91
CA ASP A 38 9.27 -8.41 -14.53
C ASP A 38 10.34 -7.43 -14.11
N ALA A 39 11.22 -7.06 -15.05
CA ALA A 39 12.20 -6.01 -14.85
C ALA A 39 11.51 -4.65 -14.61
N ALA A 40 10.47 -4.33 -15.38
CA ALA A 40 9.69 -3.11 -15.18
C ALA A 40 8.96 -3.10 -13.81
N ILE A 41 8.36 -4.24 -13.42
CA ILE A 41 7.71 -4.40 -12.12
C ILE A 41 8.72 -4.26 -10.98
N TRP A 42 9.91 -4.84 -11.10
CA TRP A 42 10.99 -4.70 -10.12
C TRP A 42 11.38 -3.25 -9.87
N LEU A 43 11.57 -2.48 -10.94
CA LEU A 43 11.90 -1.05 -10.86
C LEU A 43 10.75 -0.24 -10.24
N ALA A 44 9.51 -0.48 -10.69
CA ALA A 44 8.34 0.22 -10.17
C ALA A 44 8.10 -0.12 -8.69
N ALA A 45 8.23 -1.38 -8.30
CA ALA A 45 8.10 -1.84 -6.92
C ALA A 45 9.19 -1.26 -6.01
N SER A 46 10.44 -1.23 -6.48
CA SER A 46 11.55 -0.60 -5.76
C SER A 46 11.33 0.90 -5.59
N ALA A 47 10.86 1.60 -6.63
CA ALA A 47 10.48 3.01 -6.53
C ALA A 47 9.31 3.23 -5.56
N LEU A 48 8.32 2.33 -5.55
CA LEU A 48 7.19 2.37 -4.64
C LEU A 48 7.66 2.21 -3.19
N GLY A 49 8.48 1.20 -2.90
CA GLY A 49 9.07 0.98 -1.57
C GLY A 49 9.91 2.16 -1.08
N PHE A 50 10.74 2.72 -1.98
CA PHE A 50 11.53 3.91 -1.68
C PHE A 50 10.64 5.10 -1.32
N THR A 51 9.60 5.34 -2.12
CA THR A 51 8.66 6.46 -1.90
C THR A 51 7.84 6.26 -0.62
N LEU A 52 7.36 5.05 -0.34
CA LEU A 52 6.62 4.72 0.88
C LEU A 52 7.44 5.01 2.13
N GLN A 53 8.70 4.57 2.15
CA GLN A 53 9.62 4.81 3.27
C GLN A 53 9.91 6.31 3.41
N LYS A 54 10.26 7.00 2.32
CA LYS A 54 10.59 8.43 2.35
C LYS A 54 9.47 9.34 2.81
N SER A 55 8.25 9.06 2.37
CA SER A 55 7.09 9.86 2.71
C SER A 55 6.38 9.36 3.98
N ARG A 56 6.89 8.29 4.61
CA ARG A 56 6.28 7.60 5.76
C ARG A 56 4.79 7.31 5.51
N PHE A 57 4.49 6.95 4.27
CA PHE A 57 3.12 6.88 3.78
C PHE A 57 2.49 5.56 4.20
N CYS A 58 1.62 5.64 5.20
CA CYS A 58 1.00 4.47 5.80
C CYS A 58 -0.52 4.65 5.87
N PHE A 59 -1.25 3.79 5.15
CA PHE A 59 -2.72 3.81 5.17
C PHE A 59 -3.28 3.69 6.59
N ALA A 60 -2.69 2.85 7.44
CA ALA A 60 -3.13 2.73 8.84
C ALA A 60 -3.05 4.06 9.60
N SER A 61 -2.00 4.85 9.36
CA SER A 61 -1.84 6.17 9.98
C SER A 61 -2.85 7.18 9.41
N SER A 62 -3.14 7.13 8.11
CA SER A 62 -4.15 7.99 7.46
C SER A 62 -5.54 7.91 8.10
N PHE A 63 -6.00 6.71 8.47
CA PHE A 63 -7.30 6.53 9.13
C PHE A 63 -7.22 6.73 10.64
N ARG A 64 -6.20 6.16 11.30
CA ARG A 64 -6.07 6.18 12.76
C ARG A 64 -5.77 7.58 13.31
N ASP A 65 -4.87 8.33 12.66
CA ASP A 65 -4.38 9.60 13.20
C ASP A 65 -5.46 10.69 13.14
N LEU A 66 -6.42 10.57 12.22
CA LEU A 66 -7.60 11.43 12.18
C LEU A 66 -8.45 11.30 13.45
N PHE A 67 -8.57 10.09 14.02
CA PHE A 67 -9.33 9.86 15.25
C PHE A 67 -8.53 10.07 16.53
N LEU A 68 -7.23 9.75 16.52
CA LEU A 68 -6.37 9.88 17.71
C LEU A 68 -5.86 11.30 17.92
N PHE A 69 -5.42 11.95 16.84
CA PHE A 69 -4.72 13.24 16.91
C PHE A 69 -5.49 14.35 16.20
N GLY A 70 -6.50 14.04 15.38
CA GLY A 70 -7.21 15.02 14.57
C GLY A 70 -6.41 15.52 13.36
N SER A 71 -5.28 14.87 13.03
CA SER A 71 -4.41 15.23 11.90
C SER A 71 -4.75 14.39 10.68
N GLY A 72 -5.02 15.07 9.55
CA GLY A 72 -5.34 14.48 8.26
C GLY A 72 -4.18 14.50 7.26
N GLN A 73 -2.94 14.81 7.68
CA GLN A 73 -1.81 14.98 6.77
C GLN A 73 -1.58 13.76 5.85
N ASN A 74 -1.57 12.56 6.42
CA ASN A 74 -1.40 11.32 5.67
C ASN A 74 -2.63 10.99 4.80
N MET A 75 -3.84 11.29 5.29
CA MET A 75 -5.08 11.10 4.53
C MET A 75 -5.14 12.01 3.29
N LYS A 76 -4.74 13.29 3.43
CA LYS A 76 -4.60 14.22 2.29
C LYS A 76 -3.64 13.67 1.23
N GLY A 77 -2.53 13.05 1.65
CA GLY A 77 -1.61 12.35 0.74
C GLY A 77 -2.26 11.18 0.00
N VAL A 78 -3.04 10.36 0.71
CA VAL A 78 -3.79 9.23 0.12
C VAL A 78 -4.81 9.71 -0.93
N LEU A 79 -5.59 10.75 -0.64
CA LEU A 79 -6.56 11.29 -1.59
C LEU A 79 -5.91 11.83 -2.85
N ILE A 80 -4.77 12.53 -2.72
CA ILE A 80 -4.00 13.01 -3.88
C ILE A 80 -3.46 11.83 -4.70
N ALA A 81 -2.96 10.79 -4.03
CA ALA A 81 -2.46 9.58 -4.70
C ALA A 81 -3.56 8.91 -5.52
N ILE A 82 -4.75 8.73 -4.94
CA ILE A 82 -5.91 8.14 -5.63
C ILE A 82 -6.34 9.04 -6.80
N GLY A 83 -6.38 10.36 -6.62
CA GLY A 83 -6.75 11.28 -7.70
C GLY A 83 -5.81 11.21 -8.90
N VAL A 84 -4.50 11.23 -8.65
CA VAL A 84 -3.48 11.08 -9.71
C VAL A 84 -3.58 9.71 -10.39
N ALA A 85 -3.67 8.63 -9.60
CA ALA A 85 -3.79 7.27 -10.13
C ALA A 85 -5.08 7.08 -10.96
N SER A 86 -6.21 7.62 -10.51
CA SER A 86 -7.50 7.53 -11.21
C SER A 86 -7.42 8.14 -12.62
N ILE A 87 -6.75 9.29 -12.77
CA ILE A 87 -6.58 9.95 -14.07
C ILE A 87 -5.77 9.05 -15.02
N GLY A 88 -4.66 8.49 -14.56
CA GLY A 88 -3.85 7.60 -15.40
C GLY A 88 -4.50 6.25 -15.68
N PHE A 89 -5.21 5.67 -14.70
CA PHE A 89 -5.92 4.40 -14.87
C PHE A 89 -7.03 4.53 -15.90
N VAL A 90 -7.78 5.64 -15.91
CA VAL A 90 -8.78 5.89 -16.96
C VAL A 90 -8.16 5.93 -18.34
N GLY A 91 -7.01 6.59 -18.50
CA GLY A 91 -6.28 6.59 -19.78
C GLY A 91 -5.95 5.17 -20.24
N ILE A 92 -5.40 4.35 -19.35
CA ILE A 92 -5.03 2.95 -19.65
C ILE A 92 -6.28 2.09 -19.90
N LEU A 93 -7.32 2.22 -19.08
CA LEU A 93 -8.56 1.45 -19.19
C LEU A 93 -9.33 1.78 -20.47
N SER A 94 -9.32 3.04 -20.90
CA SER A 94 -9.94 3.45 -22.17
C SER A 94 -9.26 2.84 -23.39
N TRP A 95 -7.99 2.47 -23.27
CA TRP A 95 -7.26 1.76 -24.31
C TRP A 95 -7.52 0.25 -24.28
N ILE A 96 -7.61 -0.34 -23.09
CA ILE A 96 -7.87 -1.79 -22.91
C ILE A 96 -9.33 -2.14 -23.23
N LEU A 97 -10.29 -1.33 -22.78
CA LEU A 97 -11.73 -1.58 -22.95
C LEU A 97 -12.42 -0.28 -23.44
N PRO A 98 -12.39 0.02 -24.75
CA PRO A 98 -12.89 1.31 -25.28
C PRO A 98 -14.38 1.56 -25.05
N SER A 99 -15.20 0.50 -25.07
CA SER A 99 -16.66 0.56 -24.88
C SER A 99 -17.08 -0.35 -23.72
N PRO A 100 -17.17 0.16 -22.48
CA PRO A 100 -17.57 -0.64 -21.34
C PRO A 100 -19.07 -0.96 -21.41
N LEU A 101 -19.40 -2.17 -21.87
CA LEU A 101 -20.77 -2.69 -21.82
C LEU A 101 -21.10 -3.21 -20.40
N PRO A 102 -22.37 -3.17 -19.96
CA PRO A 102 -22.78 -3.78 -18.71
C PRO A 102 -22.43 -5.28 -18.67
N GLY A 103 -21.60 -5.69 -17.71
CA GLY A 103 -21.17 -7.10 -17.55
C GLY A 103 -19.76 -7.41 -18.07
N GLU A 104 -19.13 -6.51 -18.83
CA GLU A 104 -17.72 -6.63 -19.20
C GLU A 104 -16.82 -5.93 -18.17
N TYR A 105 -15.81 -6.65 -17.69
CA TYR A 105 -14.86 -6.13 -16.71
C TYR A 105 -13.43 -6.35 -17.22
N PRO A 106 -12.55 -5.35 -17.13
CA PRO A 106 -11.14 -5.57 -17.45
C PRO A 106 -10.55 -6.56 -16.45
N SER A 107 -9.96 -7.66 -16.93
CA SER A 107 -9.32 -8.68 -16.10
C SER A 107 -8.17 -8.12 -15.25
N SER A 108 -7.55 -7.03 -15.69
CA SER A 108 -6.47 -6.31 -15.00
C SER A 108 -6.96 -5.32 -13.93
N ALA A 109 -8.22 -4.90 -13.96
CA ALA A 109 -8.75 -3.93 -13.01
C ALA A 109 -9.26 -4.61 -11.72
N HIS A 110 -9.05 -3.97 -10.57
CA HIS A 110 -9.58 -4.42 -9.28
C HIS A 110 -11.09 -4.13 -9.18
N VAL A 111 -11.89 -4.89 -9.92
CA VAL A 111 -13.36 -4.87 -9.84
C VAL A 111 -13.82 -6.08 -9.05
N LEU A 112 -13.81 -5.93 -7.73
CA LEU A 112 -14.18 -6.97 -6.78
C LEU A 112 -15.69 -7.01 -6.53
N PRO A 113 -16.24 -8.17 -6.10
CA PRO A 113 -17.61 -8.27 -5.64
C PRO A 113 -17.87 -7.28 -4.49
N VAL A 114 -19.05 -6.67 -4.52
CA VAL A 114 -19.51 -5.72 -3.51
C VAL A 114 -20.63 -6.37 -2.71
N GLY A 115 -20.42 -6.53 -1.41
CA GLY A 115 -21.47 -6.98 -0.52
C GLY A 115 -21.05 -7.04 0.93
N ILE A 116 -21.63 -7.99 1.65
CA ILE A 116 -21.41 -8.21 3.08
C ILE A 116 -19.96 -8.67 3.31
N SER A 117 -19.40 -9.45 2.39
CA SER A 117 -18.01 -9.90 2.45
C SER A 117 -17.04 -8.71 2.48
N THR A 118 -17.27 -7.70 1.64
CA THR A 118 -16.45 -6.48 1.55
C THR A 118 -16.54 -5.65 2.83
N ILE A 119 -17.73 -5.57 3.42
CA ILE A 119 -17.97 -4.81 4.65
C ILE A 119 -17.28 -5.47 5.85
N ILE A 120 -17.43 -6.80 5.98
CA ILE A 120 -16.76 -7.59 7.02
C ILE A 120 -15.26 -7.49 6.84
N ALA A 121 -14.75 -7.72 5.62
CA ALA A 121 -13.34 -7.62 5.30
C ALA A 121 -12.78 -6.24 5.65
N GLY A 122 -13.39 -5.15 5.19
CA GLY A 122 -12.91 -3.79 5.47
C GLY A 122 -12.94 -3.44 6.95
N THR A 123 -13.99 -3.83 7.68
CA THR A 123 -14.11 -3.53 9.11
C THR A 123 -13.07 -4.30 9.93
N VAL A 124 -12.94 -5.60 9.70
CA VAL A 124 -11.97 -6.46 10.39
C VAL A 124 -10.54 -6.05 10.04
N PHE A 125 -10.27 -5.70 8.77
CA PHE A 125 -8.97 -5.18 8.34
C PHE A 125 -8.64 -3.86 9.04
N GLY A 126 -9.61 -2.95 9.16
CA GLY A 126 -9.44 -1.67 9.86
C GLY A 126 -9.05 -1.85 11.32
N ILE A 127 -9.70 -2.78 12.02
CA ILE A 127 -9.35 -3.15 13.41
C ILE A 127 -7.94 -3.74 13.47
N GLY A 128 -7.63 -4.68 12.56
CA GLY A 128 -6.33 -5.35 12.46
C GLY A 128 -5.17 -4.38 12.22
N MET A 129 -5.32 -3.44 11.29
CA MET A 129 -4.26 -2.50 10.96
C MET A 129 -3.98 -1.49 12.07
N VAL A 130 -5.01 -1.09 12.84
CA VAL A 130 -4.83 -0.20 13.98
C VAL A 130 -4.11 -0.94 15.10
N THR A 131 -4.58 -2.13 15.48
CA THR A 131 -3.97 -2.98 16.54
C THR A 131 -2.52 -3.35 16.23
N ALA A 132 -2.23 -3.80 15.01
CA ALA A 132 -0.86 -4.04 14.56
C ALA A 132 -0.01 -2.76 14.47
N GLY A 133 -0.64 -1.58 14.39
CA GLY A 133 0.00 -0.28 14.22
C GLY A 133 0.67 -0.10 12.86
N GLY A 134 0.16 -0.77 11.83
CA GLY A 134 0.65 -0.74 10.45
C GLY A 134 -0.30 -1.50 9.53
N CYS A 135 -0.31 -1.15 8.25
CA CYS A 135 -0.99 -1.93 7.21
C CYS A 135 -0.02 -2.98 6.61
N VAL A 136 -0.49 -3.82 5.67
CA VAL A 136 0.34 -4.87 5.04
C VAL A 136 1.60 -4.29 4.38
N SER A 137 1.47 -3.32 3.49
CA SER A 137 2.62 -2.61 2.90
C SER A 137 3.45 -1.87 3.94
N GLY A 138 2.78 -1.31 4.95
CA GLY A 138 3.38 -0.70 6.13
C GLY A 138 4.31 -1.64 6.89
N THR A 139 3.93 -2.91 6.97
CA THR A 139 4.68 -3.94 7.66
C THR A 139 5.97 -4.25 6.90
N ILE A 140 5.92 -4.33 5.58
CA ILE A 140 7.08 -4.66 4.72
C ILE A 140 8.16 -3.58 4.80
N TYR A 141 7.79 -2.31 4.57
CA TYR A 141 8.81 -1.25 4.61
C TYR A 141 9.35 -1.04 6.03
N ARG A 142 8.57 -1.28 7.09
CA ARG A 142 9.06 -1.20 8.47
C ARG A 142 9.96 -2.37 8.87
N ILE A 143 9.74 -3.56 8.31
CA ILE A 143 10.73 -4.64 8.41
C ILE A 143 12.04 -4.20 7.75
N ALA A 144 11.96 -3.54 6.58
CA ALA A 144 13.14 -2.98 5.90
C ALA A 144 13.85 -1.88 6.72
N GLU A 145 13.14 -1.16 7.61
CA GLU A 145 13.77 -0.23 8.57
C GLU A 145 14.41 -0.91 9.78
N GLY A 146 14.13 -2.20 10.01
CA GLY A 146 14.60 -2.98 11.15
C GLY A 146 13.63 -3.05 12.34
N TYR A 147 12.33 -2.81 12.15
CA TYR A 147 11.35 -2.89 13.25
C TYR A 147 10.87 -4.33 13.50
N VAL A 148 11.24 -4.89 14.65
CA VAL A 148 11.02 -6.32 14.97
C VAL A 148 9.55 -6.66 15.14
N ALA A 149 8.74 -5.76 15.72
CA ALA A 149 7.30 -6.00 15.86
C ALA A 149 6.57 -6.17 14.52
N SER A 150 7.08 -5.54 13.44
CA SER A 150 6.52 -5.76 12.10
C SER A 150 6.83 -7.16 11.56
N MET A 151 7.93 -7.81 11.96
CA MET A 151 8.17 -9.21 11.62
C MET A 151 7.11 -10.11 12.27
N VAL A 152 6.77 -9.85 13.53
CA VAL A 152 5.70 -10.57 14.24
C VAL A 152 4.33 -10.33 13.60
N THR A 153 4.05 -9.09 13.17
CA THR A 153 2.85 -8.80 12.37
C THR A 153 2.80 -9.58 11.07
N MET A 154 3.93 -9.74 10.37
CA MET A 154 3.98 -10.53 9.14
C MET A 154 3.65 -12.00 9.39
N ILE A 155 4.18 -12.60 10.46
CA ILE A 155 3.83 -13.97 10.88
C ILE A 155 2.32 -14.06 11.13
N GLY A 156 1.74 -13.08 11.83
CA GLY A 156 0.31 -13.00 12.03
C GLY A 156 -0.48 -12.95 10.72
N ILE A 157 -0.02 -12.16 9.75
CA ILE A 157 -0.66 -12.06 8.42
C ILE A 157 -0.67 -13.43 7.72
N PHE A 158 0.43 -14.19 7.74
CA PHE A 158 0.46 -15.54 7.19
C PHE A 158 -0.54 -16.46 7.87
N ILE A 159 -0.56 -16.48 9.21
CA ILE A 159 -1.50 -17.30 9.99
C ILE A 159 -2.95 -16.94 9.65
N GLY A 160 -3.29 -15.66 9.64
CA GLY A 160 -4.63 -15.18 9.30
C GLY A 160 -5.04 -15.54 7.88
N THR A 161 -4.11 -15.48 6.94
CA THR A 161 -4.33 -15.86 5.54
C THR A 161 -4.63 -17.35 5.42
N ILE A 162 -3.86 -18.20 6.09
CA ILE A 162 -4.10 -19.66 6.14
C ILE A 162 -5.46 -19.99 6.77
N LEU A 163 -5.83 -19.31 7.86
CA LEU A 163 -7.15 -19.48 8.48
C LEU A 163 -8.30 -19.17 7.52
N LEU A 164 -8.13 -18.16 6.65
CA LEU A 164 -9.14 -17.91 5.62
C LEU A 164 -9.10 -18.99 4.53
N ILE A 165 -7.93 -19.42 4.07
CA ILE A 165 -7.82 -20.48 3.04
C ILE A 165 -8.62 -21.72 3.48
N ILE A 166 -8.49 -22.13 4.75
CA ILE A 166 -9.22 -23.27 5.32
C ILE A 166 -10.74 -23.02 5.34
N SER A 167 -11.18 -21.79 5.60
CA SER A 167 -12.60 -21.42 5.69
C SER A 167 -13.20 -20.88 4.39
N TRP A 168 -12.43 -20.86 3.28
CA TRP A 168 -12.80 -20.16 2.06
C TRP A 168 -14.09 -20.65 1.44
N ASP A 169 -14.29 -21.97 1.40
CA ASP A 169 -15.48 -22.59 0.82
C ASP A 169 -16.77 -22.08 1.46
N PHE A 170 -16.76 -21.92 2.80
CA PHE A 170 -17.89 -21.34 3.52
C PHE A 170 -18.19 -19.90 3.07
N TRP A 171 -17.15 -19.06 2.96
CA TRP A 171 -17.30 -17.66 2.53
C TRP A 171 -17.73 -17.56 1.06
N TRP A 172 -17.22 -18.44 0.21
CA TRP A 172 -17.55 -18.50 -1.21
C TRP A 172 -19.01 -18.88 -1.43
N ASP A 173 -19.43 -20.01 -0.85
CA ASP A 173 -20.76 -20.57 -1.04
C ASP A 173 -21.84 -19.70 -0.35
N SER A 174 -21.52 -19.08 0.79
CA SER A 174 -22.50 -18.28 1.55
C SER A 174 -22.64 -16.84 1.09
N LEU A 175 -21.54 -16.19 0.67
CA LEU A 175 -21.51 -14.74 0.44
C LEU A 175 -20.97 -14.38 -0.94
N ILE A 176 -19.70 -14.70 -1.24
CA ILE A 176 -18.96 -14.11 -2.37
C ILE A 176 -19.61 -14.46 -3.72
N SER A 177 -20.13 -15.68 -3.88
CA SER A 177 -20.74 -16.14 -5.14
C SER A 177 -22.01 -15.37 -5.53
N ASN A 178 -22.74 -14.82 -4.56
CA ASN A 178 -24.00 -14.10 -4.78
C ASN A 178 -23.82 -12.58 -4.88
N GLU A 179 -22.59 -12.06 -4.70
CA GLU A 179 -22.32 -10.63 -4.66
C GLU A 179 -22.09 -10.04 -6.05
N SER A 180 -22.69 -8.87 -6.29
CA SER A 180 -22.59 -8.17 -7.58
C SER A 180 -21.25 -7.43 -7.72
N LYS A 181 -20.62 -7.56 -8.88
CA LYS A 181 -19.48 -6.71 -9.28
C LYS A 181 -20.01 -5.41 -9.87
N ILE A 182 -19.77 -4.27 -9.21
CA ILE A 182 -20.25 -2.97 -9.68
C ILE A 182 -19.08 -2.11 -10.14
N PHE A 183 -19.09 -1.76 -11.44
CA PHE A 183 -18.08 -0.94 -12.11
C PHE A 183 -18.73 0.33 -12.63
N LEU A 184 -18.32 1.50 -12.11
CA LEU A 184 -19.01 2.77 -12.39
C LEU A 184 -19.09 3.08 -13.90
N PRO A 185 -18.04 2.87 -14.73
CA PRO A 185 -18.11 3.18 -16.16
C PRO A 185 -19.13 2.35 -16.96
N SER A 186 -19.35 1.09 -16.58
CA SER A 186 -20.33 0.21 -17.25
C SER A 186 -21.74 0.33 -16.66
N THR A 187 -21.85 0.79 -15.41
CA THR A 187 -23.15 1.01 -14.76
C THR A 187 -23.82 2.25 -15.36
N PHE A 188 -25.06 2.12 -15.87
CA PHE A 188 -25.82 3.19 -16.54
C PHE A 188 -25.14 3.86 -17.74
N SER A 189 -24.14 3.22 -18.39
CA SER A 189 -23.43 3.78 -19.56
C SER A 189 -22.82 5.18 -19.34
N LEU A 190 -22.43 5.51 -18.10
CA LEU A 190 -21.83 6.81 -17.73
C LEU A 190 -20.55 7.13 -18.53
N GLY A 191 -19.86 6.09 -19.01
CA GLY A 191 -18.56 6.19 -19.64
C GLY A 191 -17.46 6.58 -18.64
N TYR A 192 -16.21 6.54 -19.11
CA TYR A 192 -15.05 6.80 -18.28
C TYR A 192 -14.96 8.26 -17.80
N GLY A 193 -15.34 9.22 -18.64
CA GLY A 193 -15.24 10.65 -18.34
C GLY A 193 -16.10 11.07 -17.15
N PHE A 194 -17.39 10.71 -17.16
CA PHE A 194 -18.32 11.08 -16.08
C PHE A 194 -18.01 10.31 -14.80
N SER A 195 -17.61 9.04 -14.90
CA SER A 195 -17.17 8.23 -13.76
C SER A 195 -15.94 8.81 -13.07
N LEU A 196 -14.97 9.31 -13.84
CA LEU A 196 -13.81 10.03 -13.32
C LEU A 196 -14.21 11.35 -12.66
N ALA A 197 -15.11 12.12 -13.28
CA ALA A 197 -15.59 13.38 -12.71
C ALA A 197 -16.27 13.16 -11.35
N ILE A 198 -17.15 12.16 -11.23
CA ILE A 198 -17.77 11.78 -9.95
C ILE A 198 -16.70 11.40 -8.93
N THR A 199 -15.75 10.55 -9.31
CA THR A 199 -14.69 10.08 -8.42
C THR A 199 -13.86 11.25 -7.89
N LEU A 200 -13.43 12.16 -8.76
CA LEU A 200 -12.68 13.35 -8.36
C LEU A 200 -13.50 14.30 -7.48
N LEU A 201 -14.79 14.51 -7.78
CA LEU A 201 -15.66 15.34 -6.95
C LEU A 201 -15.83 14.76 -5.55
N ILE A 202 -16.01 13.45 -5.42
CA ILE A 202 -16.08 12.78 -4.12
C ILE A 202 -14.75 12.94 -3.36
N LEU A 203 -13.61 12.73 -4.02
CA LEU A 203 -12.29 12.89 -3.40
C LEU A 203 -12.05 14.34 -2.92
N ILE A 204 -12.43 15.34 -3.73
CA ILE A 204 -12.36 16.76 -3.36
C ILE A 204 -13.27 17.05 -2.17
N GLY A 205 -14.50 16.52 -2.16
CA GLY A 205 -15.43 16.64 -1.04
C GLY A 205 -14.86 16.09 0.26
N ILE A 206 -14.26 14.88 0.21
CA ILE A 206 -13.59 14.28 1.37
C ILE A 206 -12.37 15.10 1.81
N TYR A 207 -11.59 15.62 0.86
CA TYR A 207 -10.43 16.47 1.14
C TYR A 207 -10.83 17.75 1.89
N ILE A 208 -11.91 18.41 1.44
CA ILE A 208 -12.49 19.59 2.11
C ILE A 208 -13.00 19.20 3.50
N LEU A 209 -13.69 18.06 3.64
CA LEU A 209 -14.17 17.58 4.93
C LEU A 209 -13.01 17.37 5.93
N ILE A 210 -11.89 16.82 5.48
CA ILE A 210 -10.70 16.66 6.33
C ILE A 210 -10.14 18.00 6.78
N ILE A 211 -10.07 18.99 5.89
CA ILE A 211 -9.66 20.35 6.26
C ILE A 211 -10.61 20.95 7.30
N LEU A 212 -11.92 20.74 7.14
CA LEU A 212 -12.90 21.19 8.13
C LEU A 212 -12.69 20.51 9.49
N VAL A 213 -12.41 19.21 9.51
CA VAL A 213 -12.08 18.49 10.75
C VAL A 213 -10.79 19.02 11.38
N GLU A 214 -9.71 19.17 10.60
CA GLU A 214 -8.42 19.72 11.07
C GLU A 214 -8.56 21.15 11.64
N SER A 215 -9.36 21.99 10.98
CA SER A 215 -9.61 23.37 11.42
C SER A 215 -10.33 23.42 12.77
N LYS A 216 -11.20 22.44 13.06
CA LYS A 216 -11.92 22.32 14.33
C LYS A 216 -11.05 21.72 15.44
N SER A 217 -10.10 20.84 15.11
CA SER A 217 -9.17 20.26 16.07
C SER A 217 -7.98 21.16 16.43
N GLY A 218 -7.87 22.35 15.82
CA GLY A 218 -6.90 23.39 16.21
C GLY A 218 -5.45 23.11 15.79
N ILE A 219 -5.23 22.17 14.88
CA ILE A 219 -3.88 21.80 14.41
C ILE A 219 -3.51 22.72 13.24
N SER A 220 -2.79 23.81 13.52
CA SER A 220 -2.12 24.58 12.47
C SER A 220 -0.85 23.84 12.03
N GLU A 221 -0.66 23.62 10.72
CA GLU A 221 0.64 23.25 10.18
C GLU A 221 1.66 24.32 10.60
N PHE A 222 2.51 24.02 11.58
CA PHE A 222 3.61 24.89 11.98
C PHE A 222 4.65 24.91 10.85
N ASN A 223 4.45 25.81 9.88
CA ASN A 223 5.46 26.13 8.90
C ASN A 223 6.55 26.91 9.63
N ILE A 224 7.60 26.20 10.05
CA ILE A 224 8.82 26.85 10.51
C ILE A 224 9.37 27.60 9.30
N ASN A 225 9.06 28.89 9.24
CA ASN A 225 9.57 29.81 8.24
C ASN A 225 11.09 29.88 8.42
N LYS A 226 11.79 28.95 7.77
CA LYS A 226 13.24 28.89 7.82
C LYS A 226 13.71 30.14 7.10
N LYS A 227 14.27 31.11 7.83
CA LYS A 227 14.92 32.29 7.24
C LYS A 227 15.83 31.80 6.12
N ILE A 228 15.48 32.15 4.89
CA ILE A 228 16.31 31.91 3.73
C ILE A 228 17.41 32.96 3.81
N GLU A 229 18.51 32.64 4.47
CA GLU A 229 19.72 33.43 4.32
C GLU A 229 20.21 33.25 2.88
N PRO A 230 20.32 34.32 2.08
CA PRO A 230 20.78 34.25 0.71
C PRO A 230 22.30 34.05 0.71
N ASN A 231 22.76 32.85 1.06
CA ASN A 231 24.14 32.46 0.81
C ASN A 231 24.25 32.09 -0.68
N LEU A 232 25.18 32.73 -1.40
CA LEU A 232 25.55 32.40 -2.77
C LEU A 232 26.21 31.01 -2.78
N LYS A 233 25.39 29.96 -2.86
CA LYS A 233 25.86 28.57 -2.87
C LYS A 233 26.53 28.25 -4.20
N SER A 234 27.69 27.62 -4.15
CA SER A 234 28.41 27.11 -5.32
C SER A 234 27.57 26.05 -6.06
N PHE A 235 27.80 25.84 -7.36
CA PHE A 235 27.10 24.82 -8.16
C PHE A 235 27.18 23.42 -7.54
N SER A 236 28.36 23.06 -7.02
CA SER A 236 28.58 21.79 -6.31
C SER A 236 27.79 21.71 -5.00
N GLU A 237 27.67 22.83 -4.27
CA GLU A 237 26.89 22.90 -3.03
C GLU A 237 25.38 22.81 -3.29
N LYS A 238 24.88 23.44 -4.37
CA LYS A 238 23.47 23.30 -4.81
C LYS A 238 23.14 21.87 -5.23
N ILE A 239 24.03 21.21 -5.97
CA ILE A 239 23.85 19.79 -6.33
C ILE A 239 23.82 18.93 -5.08
N ASN A 240 24.77 19.12 -4.16
CA ASN A 240 24.84 18.33 -2.95
C ASN A 240 23.62 18.56 -2.06
N GLU A 241 23.15 19.81 -1.90
CA GLU A 241 21.91 20.09 -1.15
C GLU A 241 20.67 19.46 -1.78
N ASN A 242 20.52 19.49 -3.10
CA ASN A 242 19.40 18.86 -3.78
C ASN A 242 19.46 17.33 -3.63
N PHE A 243 20.65 16.75 -3.76
CA PHE A 243 20.88 15.32 -3.54
C PHE A 243 20.52 14.92 -2.10
N ILE A 244 20.89 15.74 -1.13
CA ILE A 244 20.54 15.57 0.29
C ILE A 244 19.04 15.69 0.52
N ASN A 245 18.37 16.66 -0.11
CA ASN A 245 16.93 16.84 0.03
C ASN A 245 16.15 15.64 -0.54
N ILE A 246 16.60 15.09 -1.67
CA ILE A 246 15.96 13.94 -2.32
C ILE A 246 16.22 12.65 -1.54
N PHE A 247 17.48 12.37 -1.21
CA PHE A 247 17.91 11.07 -0.67
C PHE A 247 18.03 10.99 0.84
N SER A 248 18.11 12.11 1.56
CA SER A 248 18.32 12.12 3.03
C SER A 248 17.11 12.64 3.80
N LYS A 249 16.44 13.72 3.34
CA LYS A 249 15.26 14.26 4.05
C LYS A 249 13.98 13.45 3.80
N SER A 250 13.04 13.52 4.75
CA SER A 250 11.69 12.97 4.63
C SER A 250 10.85 13.81 3.67
N TRP A 251 10.02 13.16 2.86
CA TRP A 251 9.11 13.83 1.94
C TRP A 251 7.80 14.18 2.63
N SER A 252 7.14 15.24 2.17
CA SER A 252 5.78 15.53 2.62
C SER A 252 4.80 14.45 2.15
N ALA A 253 3.71 14.22 2.89
CA ALA A 253 2.68 13.25 2.50
C ALA A 253 2.06 13.58 1.12
N LYS A 254 1.97 14.88 0.76
CA LYS A 254 1.47 15.33 -0.55
C LYS A 254 2.41 14.92 -1.68
N THR A 255 3.72 15.19 -1.54
CA THR A 255 4.74 14.78 -2.53
C THR A 255 4.85 13.27 -2.64
N GLY A 256 4.74 12.55 -1.51
CA GLY A 256 4.66 11.08 -1.50
C GLY A 256 3.43 10.57 -2.25
N GLY A 257 2.27 11.19 -2.03
CA GLY A 257 1.02 10.84 -2.71
C GLY A 257 1.10 10.99 -4.22
N ILE A 258 1.64 12.11 -4.73
CA ILE A 258 1.87 12.31 -6.17
C ILE A 258 2.80 11.23 -6.73
N GLY A 259 3.92 10.96 -6.03
CA GLY A 259 4.89 9.93 -6.43
C GLY A 259 4.28 8.54 -6.49
N ILE A 260 3.54 8.13 -5.45
CA ILE A 260 2.85 6.83 -5.39
C ILE A 260 1.78 6.73 -6.47
N GLY A 261 1.00 7.78 -6.70
CA GLY A 261 0.00 7.82 -7.76
C GLY A 261 0.63 7.61 -9.15
N PHE A 262 1.73 8.30 -9.44
CA PHE A 262 2.44 8.15 -10.72
C PHE A 262 3.07 6.76 -10.87
N ILE A 263 3.71 6.24 -9.82
CA ILE A 263 4.29 4.89 -9.81
C ILE A 263 3.18 3.85 -10.02
N ALA A 264 2.00 4.04 -9.43
CA ALA A 264 0.86 3.15 -9.64
C ALA A 264 0.40 3.11 -11.11
N ILE A 265 0.44 4.24 -11.82
CA ILE A 265 0.13 4.30 -13.27
C ILE A 265 1.12 3.45 -14.06
N ILE A 266 2.42 3.62 -13.80
CA ILE A 266 3.47 2.81 -14.43
C ILE A 266 3.23 1.33 -14.12
N TYR A 267 2.96 1.01 -12.86
CA TYR A 267 2.75 -0.35 -12.40
C TYR A 267 1.54 -1.00 -13.11
N PHE A 268 0.45 -0.25 -13.29
CA PHE A 268 -0.75 -0.72 -14.00
C PHE A 268 -0.53 -0.95 -15.50
N LEU A 269 0.42 -0.24 -16.12
CA LEU A 269 0.74 -0.41 -17.54
C LEU A 269 1.30 -1.81 -17.87
N PHE A 270 1.99 -2.46 -16.92
CA PHE A 270 2.76 -3.67 -17.23
C PHE A 270 2.04 -5.00 -16.96
N HIS A 271 1.19 -5.14 -15.94
CA HIS A 271 0.42 -6.39 -15.80
C HIS A 271 -0.76 -6.37 -14.83
N SER A 272 -0.70 -5.60 -13.75
CA SER A 272 -1.73 -5.53 -12.71
C SER A 272 -1.43 -4.35 -11.81
N PRO A 273 -2.40 -3.76 -11.10
CA PRO A 273 -2.14 -2.64 -10.19
C PRO A 273 -1.35 -3.11 -8.95
N PRO A 274 -0.69 -2.17 -8.23
CA PRO A 274 0.25 -2.52 -7.18
C PRO A 274 -0.44 -3.29 -6.04
N GLY A 275 0.22 -4.35 -5.56
CA GLY A 275 -0.30 -5.16 -4.48
C GLY A 275 0.66 -6.24 -4.03
N VAL A 276 0.70 -6.45 -2.72
CA VAL A 276 1.58 -7.45 -2.07
C VAL A 276 0.80 -8.67 -1.60
N THR A 277 -0.52 -8.55 -1.48
CA THR A 277 -1.40 -9.61 -0.97
C THR A 277 -1.37 -10.86 -1.84
N GLY A 278 -1.15 -10.72 -3.16
CA GLY A 278 -1.04 -11.85 -4.09
C GLY A 278 0.07 -12.82 -3.71
N GLU A 279 1.26 -12.29 -3.39
CA GLU A 279 2.40 -13.13 -3.00
C GLU A 279 2.20 -13.78 -1.63
N ILE A 280 1.72 -13.01 -0.66
CA ILE A 280 1.44 -13.50 0.70
C ILE A 280 0.45 -14.66 0.64
N MET A 281 -0.61 -14.51 -0.16
CA MET A 281 -1.61 -15.56 -0.33
C MET A 281 -1.02 -16.79 -1.03
N LYS A 282 -0.28 -16.61 -2.14
CA LYS A 282 0.34 -17.71 -2.87
C LYS A 282 1.28 -18.53 -1.98
N GLN A 283 2.12 -17.86 -1.20
CA GLN A 283 3.00 -18.52 -0.23
C GLN A 283 2.21 -19.20 0.88
N SER A 284 1.12 -18.59 1.35
CA SER A 284 0.23 -19.20 2.35
C SER A 284 -0.48 -20.45 1.82
N MET A 285 -0.90 -20.46 0.54
CA MET A 285 -1.49 -21.63 -0.12
C MET A 285 -0.46 -22.75 -0.24
N SER A 286 0.76 -22.46 -0.73
CA SER A 286 1.83 -23.45 -0.82
C SER A 286 2.19 -24.04 0.55
N LEU A 287 2.21 -23.21 1.59
CA LEU A 287 2.44 -23.68 2.95
C LEU A 287 1.26 -24.53 3.47
N SER A 288 0.02 -24.12 3.21
CA SER A 288 -1.18 -24.87 3.58
C SER A 288 -1.24 -26.25 2.91
N GLU A 289 -0.89 -26.32 1.62
CA GLU A 289 -0.79 -27.55 0.85
C GLU A 289 0.31 -28.47 1.39
N SER A 290 1.49 -27.92 1.73
CA SER A 290 2.58 -28.70 2.34
C SER A 290 2.22 -29.31 3.70
N LEU A 291 1.25 -28.72 4.39
CA LEU A 291 0.72 -29.17 5.68
C LEU A 291 -0.53 -30.04 5.55
N ASN A 292 -0.98 -30.36 4.32
CA ASN A 292 -2.22 -31.08 4.02
C ASN A 292 -3.47 -30.45 4.65
N LEU A 293 -3.51 -29.12 4.78
CA LEU A 293 -4.62 -28.39 5.42
C LEU A 293 -5.72 -27.96 4.42
N SER A 294 -5.46 -28.05 3.12
CA SER A 294 -6.38 -27.61 2.07
C SER A 294 -6.25 -28.48 0.81
N GLU A 295 -7.38 -28.91 0.25
CA GLU A 295 -7.43 -29.66 -1.00
C GLU A 295 -7.46 -28.71 -2.21
N GLY A 296 -6.29 -28.42 -2.78
CA GLY A 296 -6.16 -27.82 -4.11
C GLY A 296 -6.62 -26.36 -4.26
N LEU A 297 -7.01 -26.02 -5.49
CA LEU A 297 -7.25 -24.65 -5.96
C LEU A 297 -8.60 -24.13 -5.45
N LEU A 298 -8.57 -23.01 -4.72
CA LEU A 298 -9.77 -22.46 -4.06
C LEU A 298 -10.92 -22.18 -5.03
N LYS A 299 -12.14 -22.53 -4.62
CA LYS A 299 -13.36 -22.33 -5.42
C LYS A 299 -13.47 -20.89 -5.93
N GLY A 300 -13.61 -20.74 -7.24
CA GLY A 300 -13.92 -19.46 -7.89
C GLY A 300 -12.82 -18.39 -7.86
N ILE A 301 -11.64 -18.68 -7.29
CA ILE A 301 -10.52 -17.73 -7.19
C ILE A 301 -10.04 -17.24 -8.57
N SER A 302 -10.14 -18.09 -9.59
CA SER A 302 -9.80 -17.77 -10.98
C SER A 302 -10.77 -16.81 -11.66
N SER A 303 -11.99 -16.67 -11.12
CA SER A 303 -13.02 -15.74 -11.62
C SER A 303 -12.95 -14.35 -10.98
N LEU A 304 -12.08 -14.17 -10.00
CA LEU A 304 -11.89 -12.94 -9.25
C LEU A 304 -10.70 -12.18 -9.83
N SER A 305 -10.91 -10.95 -10.29
CA SER A 305 -9.81 -10.08 -10.70
C SER A 305 -9.12 -9.44 -9.50
N GLY A 306 -7.91 -8.92 -9.70
CA GLY A 306 -7.15 -8.22 -8.67
C GLY A 306 -5.91 -8.98 -8.19
N CYS A 307 -5.43 -8.67 -6.98
CA CYS A 307 -4.15 -9.19 -6.47
C CYS A 307 -4.08 -10.72 -6.41
N LEU A 308 -5.21 -11.42 -6.32
CA LEU A 308 -5.25 -12.88 -6.15
C LEU A 308 -5.43 -13.65 -7.47
N GLY A 309 -6.28 -13.17 -8.39
CA GLY A 309 -6.61 -13.89 -9.63
C GLY A 309 -5.45 -14.13 -10.59
N ALA A 310 -4.48 -13.20 -10.63
CA ALA A 310 -3.28 -13.32 -11.48
C ALA A 310 -2.18 -14.21 -10.88
N SER A 311 -2.33 -14.67 -9.63
CA SER A 311 -1.26 -15.34 -8.86
C SER A 311 -1.31 -16.87 -8.92
N VAL A 312 -2.40 -17.42 -9.47
CA VAL A 312 -2.69 -18.86 -9.43
C VAL A 312 -2.02 -19.54 -10.62
N GLY A 313 -0.91 -20.23 -10.36
CA GLY A 313 -0.25 -21.12 -11.34
C GLY A 313 1.16 -20.74 -11.80
N GLN A 314 1.74 -19.63 -11.32
CA GLN A 314 3.11 -19.24 -11.68
C GLN A 314 4.13 -19.87 -10.71
N GLY A 315 5.28 -20.34 -11.22
CA GLY A 315 6.35 -21.01 -10.44
C GLY A 315 6.93 -20.19 -9.28
N LEU A 316 7.95 -20.70 -8.58
CA LEU A 316 8.53 -20.08 -7.37
C LEU A 316 8.89 -18.58 -7.52
N ILE A 317 9.23 -18.13 -8.74
CA ILE A 317 9.45 -16.73 -9.07
C ILE A 317 8.25 -16.25 -9.91
N SER A 318 7.28 -15.57 -9.29
CA SER A 318 6.15 -14.93 -9.97
C SER A 318 6.27 -13.41 -9.99
N HIS A 319 5.48 -12.74 -10.84
CA HIS A 319 5.42 -11.28 -10.89
C HIS A 319 5.14 -10.63 -9.51
N THR A 320 4.32 -11.30 -8.70
CA THR A 320 3.97 -10.91 -7.32
C THR A 320 5.15 -11.00 -6.35
N PHE A 321 6.04 -11.98 -6.54
CA PHE A 321 7.25 -12.14 -5.75
C PHE A 321 8.24 -11.01 -6.03
N VAL A 322 8.49 -10.73 -7.31
CA VAL A 322 9.35 -9.63 -7.77
C VAL A 322 8.85 -8.29 -7.22
N SER A 323 7.53 -8.07 -7.23
CA SER A 323 6.92 -6.89 -6.63
C SER A 323 7.15 -6.78 -5.12
N THR A 324 6.85 -7.84 -4.38
CA THR A 324 6.96 -7.86 -2.91
C THR A 324 8.38 -7.61 -2.44
N ILE A 325 9.34 -8.30 -3.05
CA ILE A 325 10.77 -8.12 -2.76
C ILE A 325 11.24 -6.75 -3.24
N GLY A 326 10.77 -6.27 -4.40
CA GLY A 326 11.09 -4.92 -4.88
C GLY A 326 10.67 -3.84 -3.89
N VAL A 327 9.44 -3.89 -3.36
CA VAL A 327 8.97 -2.94 -2.33
C VAL A 327 9.83 -3.00 -1.07
N PHE A 328 10.17 -4.20 -0.60
CA PHE A 328 11.07 -4.38 0.54
C PHE A 328 12.45 -3.77 0.26
N TYR A 329 13.02 -4.07 -0.90
CA TYR A 329 14.37 -3.67 -1.29
C TYR A 329 14.48 -2.15 -1.49
N GLY A 330 13.50 -1.54 -2.17
CA GLY A 330 13.42 -0.10 -2.32
C GLY A 330 13.27 0.65 -0.99
N ALA A 331 12.47 0.11 -0.07
CA ALA A 331 12.36 0.64 1.27
C ALA A 331 13.68 0.53 2.06
N LEU A 332 14.39 -0.59 1.93
CA LEU A 332 15.69 -0.82 2.56
C LEU A 332 16.74 0.18 2.05
N VAL A 333 16.82 0.39 0.73
CA VAL A 333 17.68 1.40 0.10
C VAL A 333 17.38 2.78 0.67
N SER A 334 16.11 3.17 0.71
CA SER A 334 15.71 4.47 1.25
C SER A 334 16.06 4.62 2.73
N ALA A 335 15.80 3.60 3.56
CA ALA A 335 16.10 3.63 4.98
C ALA A 335 17.61 3.75 5.27
N LEU A 336 18.46 3.08 4.48
CA LEU A 336 19.91 3.16 4.59
C LEU A 336 20.46 4.51 4.12
N MET A 337 19.96 5.03 3.00
CA MET A 337 20.34 6.36 2.50
C MET A 337 19.87 7.48 3.43
N ALA A 338 18.71 7.32 4.09
CA ALA A 338 18.22 8.24 5.11
C ALA A 338 18.98 8.13 6.45
N LYS A 339 19.79 7.07 6.63
CA LYS A 339 20.41 6.69 7.92
C LYS A 339 19.37 6.42 9.02
N GLU A 340 18.20 5.93 8.62
CA GLU A 340 17.09 5.61 9.52
C GLU A 340 17.04 4.11 9.86
N PHE A 341 17.82 3.27 9.17
CA PHE A 341 17.91 1.85 9.47
C PHE A 341 18.51 1.61 10.86
N LYS A 342 17.71 0.99 11.74
CA LYS A 342 18.13 0.57 13.08
C LYS A 342 17.23 -0.55 13.56
N ILE A 343 17.81 -1.61 14.11
CA ILE A 343 17.02 -2.66 14.76
C ILE A 343 16.30 -2.06 15.97
N ARG A 344 14.96 -2.05 15.92
CA ARG A 344 14.08 -1.49 16.94
C ARG A 344 13.19 -2.59 17.49
N THR A 345 13.40 -2.92 18.75
CA THR A 345 12.60 -3.88 19.52
C THR A 345 11.70 -3.12 20.50
N PRO A 346 10.37 -3.31 20.47
CA PRO A 346 9.52 -2.84 21.56
C PRO A 346 9.92 -3.46 22.89
N ASN A 347 9.91 -2.65 23.95
CA ASN A 347 10.18 -3.12 25.32
C ASN A 347 8.96 -3.79 25.95
N ASP A 348 7.74 -3.43 25.52
CA ASP A 348 6.51 -3.96 26.08
C ASP A 348 6.10 -5.27 25.36
N PRO A 349 6.01 -6.41 26.06
CA PRO A 349 5.55 -7.67 25.48
C PRO A 349 4.13 -7.59 24.89
N LYS A 350 3.25 -6.73 25.44
CA LYS A 350 1.89 -6.52 24.91
C LYS A 350 1.93 -6.08 23.45
N ARG A 351 2.97 -5.33 23.05
CA ARG A 351 3.12 -4.85 21.68
C ARG A 351 3.28 -5.99 20.68
N TYR A 352 3.95 -7.08 21.07
CA TYR A 352 4.09 -8.26 20.22
C TYR A 352 2.76 -9.01 20.07
N ALA A 353 2.00 -9.15 21.15
CA ALA A 353 0.67 -9.74 21.11
C ALA A 353 -0.31 -8.92 20.23
N GLN A 354 -0.29 -7.59 20.36
CA GLN A 354 -1.04 -6.68 19.49
C GLN A 354 -0.60 -6.80 18.02
N SER A 355 0.71 -6.88 17.78
CA SER A 355 1.27 -7.07 16.43
C SER A 355 0.84 -8.38 15.80
N LEU A 356 0.87 -9.49 16.56
CA LEU A 356 0.47 -10.81 16.09
C LEU A 356 -1.05 -10.86 15.84
N GLY A 357 -1.85 -10.47 16.82
CA GLY A 357 -3.31 -10.48 16.73
C GLY A 357 -3.83 -9.57 15.62
N GLY A 358 -3.28 -8.35 15.51
CA GLY A 358 -3.61 -7.44 14.41
C GLY A 358 -3.16 -7.98 13.05
N GLY A 359 -2.02 -8.67 12.99
CA GLY A 359 -1.56 -9.38 11.81
C GLY A 359 -2.53 -10.46 11.35
N ILE A 360 -3.01 -11.30 12.27
CA ILE A 360 -4.00 -12.36 11.98
C ILE A 360 -5.28 -11.76 11.42
N LEU A 361 -5.82 -10.72 12.05
CA LEU A 361 -7.01 -10.03 11.56
C LEU A 361 -6.78 -9.43 10.17
N MET A 362 -5.63 -8.80 9.91
CA MET A 362 -5.29 -8.25 8.60
C MET A 362 -5.15 -9.35 7.53
N GLY A 363 -4.49 -10.47 7.83
CA GLY A 363 -4.28 -11.56 6.87
C GLY A 363 -5.60 -12.22 6.48
N PHE A 364 -6.44 -12.52 7.46
CA PHE A 364 -7.77 -13.10 7.26
C PHE A 364 -8.65 -12.19 6.39
N SER A 365 -8.73 -10.91 6.77
CA SER A 365 -9.58 -9.94 6.07
C SER A 365 -9.06 -9.50 4.71
N ALA A 366 -7.74 -9.36 4.52
CA ALA A 366 -7.15 -9.02 3.22
C ALA A 366 -7.43 -10.09 2.19
N SER A 367 -7.48 -11.33 2.64
CA SER A 367 -7.75 -12.50 1.81
C SER A 367 -9.24 -12.57 1.47
N LEU A 368 -10.12 -12.23 2.42
CA LEU A 368 -11.57 -12.20 2.24
C LEU A 368 -11.99 -11.08 1.29
N GLY A 369 -11.37 -9.91 1.44
CA GLY A 369 -11.56 -8.75 0.57
C GLY A 369 -10.72 -8.79 -0.70
N ILE A 370 -9.98 -9.88 -0.97
CA ILE A 370 -9.17 -10.10 -2.20
C ILE A 370 -8.22 -8.91 -2.47
N GLY A 371 -7.69 -8.34 -1.40
CA GLY A 371 -6.81 -7.19 -1.43
C GLY A 371 -6.60 -6.57 -0.05
N CYS A 372 -5.42 -5.97 0.14
CA CYS A 372 -5.17 -5.07 1.26
C CYS A 372 -5.58 -3.63 0.92
N THR A 373 -5.24 -2.65 1.76
CA THR A 373 -5.50 -1.22 1.48
C THR A 373 -4.94 -0.72 0.14
N ILE A 374 -3.86 -1.30 -0.38
CA ILE A 374 -3.37 -0.92 -1.71
C ILE A 374 -4.28 -1.49 -2.81
N GLY A 375 -4.65 -2.77 -2.73
CA GLY A 375 -5.49 -3.43 -3.75
C GLY A 375 -6.97 -3.06 -3.64
N ALA A 376 -7.59 -3.41 -2.50
CA ALA A 376 -9.03 -3.32 -2.26
C ALA A 376 -9.52 -1.89 -1.96
N PHE A 377 -8.65 -0.94 -1.63
CA PHE A 377 -9.02 0.47 -1.47
C PHE A 377 -8.40 1.35 -2.56
N PHE A 378 -7.08 1.54 -2.54
CA PHE A 378 -6.41 2.48 -3.44
C PHE A 378 -6.57 2.12 -4.93
N SER A 379 -6.25 0.90 -5.32
CA SER A 379 -6.33 0.43 -6.71
C SER A 379 -7.77 0.25 -7.17
N ALA A 380 -8.68 -0.23 -6.30
CA ALA A 380 -10.10 -0.38 -6.61
C ALA A 380 -10.80 0.97 -6.86
N VAL A 381 -10.57 1.98 -6.00
CA VAL A 381 -11.11 3.34 -6.20
C VAL A 381 -10.49 3.98 -7.45
N SER A 382 -9.18 3.83 -7.66
CA SER A 382 -8.50 4.37 -8.85
C SER A 382 -8.97 3.70 -10.15
N SER A 383 -9.43 2.45 -10.06
CA SER A 383 -10.05 1.73 -11.16
C SER A 383 -11.53 2.05 -11.34
N LEU A 384 -12.12 3.00 -10.59
CA LEU A 384 -13.55 3.34 -10.65
C LEU A 384 -14.48 2.18 -10.24
N SER A 385 -14.03 1.29 -9.36
CA SER A 385 -14.88 0.24 -8.79
C SER A 385 -15.59 0.71 -7.53
N LEU A 386 -16.87 0.34 -7.38
CA LEU A 386 -17.64 0.65 -6.16
C LEU A 386 -17.12 -0.10 -4.93
N SER A 387 -16.52 -1.29 -5.13
CA SER A 387 -15.94 -2.10 -4.05
C SER A 387 -14.92 -1.32 -3.24
N GLY A 388 -14.10 -0.49 -3.89
CA GLY A 388 -13.11 0.36 -3.25
C GLY A 388 -13.72 1.36 -2.27
N TRP A 389 -14.86 1.96 -2.62
CA TRP A 389 -15.55 2.91 -1.76
C TRP A 389 -16.17 2.23 -0.54
N VAL A 390 -16.84 1.10 -0.75
CA VAL A 390 -17.47 0.32 0.34
C VAL A 390 -16.40 -0.21 1.30
N PHE A 391 -15.30 -0.74 0.76
CA PHE A 391 -14.16 -1.19 1.56
C PHE A 391 -13.51 -0.01 2.30
N GLY A 392 -13.34 1.15 1.67
CA GLY A 392 -12.82 2.37 2.29
C GLY A 392 -13.67 2.89 3.46
N LEU A 393 -15.00 2.89 3.32
CA LEU A 393 -15.92 3.26 4.40
C LEU A 393 -15.86 2.24 5.55
N SER A 394 -15.82 0.95 5.22
CA SER A 394 -15.71 -0.12 6.21
C SER A 394 -14.37 -0.07 6.95
N LEU A 395 -13.28 0.25 6.26
CA LEU A 395 -11.96 0.51 6.85
C LEU A 395 -12.00 1.68 7.83
N PHE A 396 -12.71 2.76 7.50
CA PHE A 396 -12.86 3.92 8.38
C PHE A 396 -13.57 3.54 9.68
N VAL A 397 -14.69 2.80 9.59
CA VAL A 397 -15.43 2.28 10.75
C VAL A 397 -14.57 1.31 11.57
N GLY A 398 -13.90 0.36 10.91
CA GLY A 398 -13.00 -0.59 11.57
C GLY A 398 -11.84 0.09 12.28
N SER A 399 -11.26 1.13 11.67
CA SER A 399 -10.18 1.91 12.28
C SER A 399 -10.65 2.64 13.54
N PHE A 400 -11.84 3.23 13.51
CA PHE A 400 -12.44 3.87 14.68
C PHE A 400 -12.60 2.87 15.84
N ILE A 401 -13.17 1.70 15.56
CA ILE A 401 -13.30 0.61 16.55
C ILE A 401 -11.91 0.19 17.07
N GLY A 402 -10.95 -0.01 16.18
CA GLY A 402 -9.57 -0.35 16.53
C GLY A 402 -8.91 0.67 17.47
N THR A 403 -9.15 1.97 17.28
CA THR A 403 -8.62 3.00 18.19
C THR A 403 -9.19 2.91 19.59
N LYS A 404 -10.48 2.54 19.73
CA LYS A 404 -11.10 2.31 21.03
C LYS A 404 -10.53 1.07 21.71
N ILE A 405 -10.31 -0.01 20.94
CA ILE A 405 -9.72 -1.26 21.44
C ILE A 405 -8.32 -1.01 22.00
N ILE A 406 -7.46 -0.30 21.27
CA ILE A 406 -6.09 -0.01 21.77
C ILE A 406 -6.14 0.82 23.04
N LYS A 407 -6.96 1.88 23.09
CA LYS A 407 -7.12 2.70 24.30
C LYS A 407 -7.59 1.88 25.51
N ALA A 408 -8.36 0.81 25.30
CA ALA A 408 -8.82 -0.08 26.36
C ALA A 408 -7.74 -1.08 26.83
N ILE A 409 -6.87 -1.53 25.92
CA ILE A 409 -5.83 -2.53 26.21
C ILE A 409 -4.57 -1.88 26.85
N GLY A 410 -4.37 -0.57 26.64
CA GLY A 410 -3.24 0.20 27.16
C GLY A 410 -2.32 0.66 26.04
#